data_AF-A0A645G9L4-F1
#
_entry.id   AF-A0A645G9L4-F1
#
_cell.length_a   1.000
_cell.length_b   1.000
_cell.length_c   1.000
_cell.angle_alpha   90.00
_cell.angle_beta   90.00
_cell.angle_gamma   90.00
#
_symmetry.space_group_name_H-M   'P 1'
#
loop_
_entity.id
_entity.type
_entity.pdbx_description
1 polymer ?
#
loop_
_entity_poly.entity_id
_entity_poly.type
_entity_poly.pdbx_seq_one_letter_code
_entity_poly.pdbx_strand_id
1 'polypeptide(L)'
;MMSKAEEKGVKILLPVDVTYADKFDENAEPKIAEGRDIPSDHQGLDIGPKSADLFSDAIKEAKTVIWNGPMGVFEFANFAKGTIAVAKAMSDVKATTIIGGGDSAAAVNILGFGDKMTHISTGGGASLEFLEGKELPGITALKDR
;
A
#
# COMPACT_ATOMS: atom_id res chain seq x y z
N MET A 1 -10.06 16.02 3.85
CA MET A 1 -10.03 14.55 4.05
C MET A 1 -10.03 14.19 5.52
N MET A 2 -9.05 14.66 6.31
CA MET A 2 -8.93 14.33 7.75
C MET A 2 -10.19 14.65 8.56
N SER A 3 -10.74 15.87 8.45
CA SER A 3 -11.97 16.25 9.18
C SER A 3 -13.15 15.34 8.84
N LYS A 4 -13.35 15.03 7.55
CA LYS A 4 -14.42 14.12 7.09
C LYS A 4 -14.24 12.68 7.64
N ALA A 5 -12.99 12.23 7.81
CA ALA A 5 -12.72 10.92 8.39
C ALA A 5 -13.03 10.90 9.88
N GLU A 6 -12.65 11.95 10.61
CA GLU A 6 -12.98 12.13 12.03
C GLU A 6 -14.49 12.19 12.26
N GLU A 7 -15.21 13.00 11.47
CA GLU A 7 -16.69 13.08 11.51
C GLU A 7 -17.38 11.73 11.28
N LYS A 8 -16.75 10.85 10.48
CA LYS A 8 -17.27 9.51 10.18
C LYS A 8 -16.73 8.41 11.08
N GLY A 9 -15.90 8.74 12.07
CA GLY A 9 -15.25 7.76 12.94
C GLY A 9 -14.26 6.84 12.21
N VAL A 10 -13.75 7.25 11.04
CA VAL A 10 -12.77 6.50 10.27
C VAL A 10 -11.39 6.76 10.82
N LYS A 11 -10.73 5.70 11.30
CA LYS A 11 -9.33 5.76 11.75
C LYS A 11 -8.41 5.88 10.54
N ILE A 12 -7.73 7.03 10.41
CA ILE A 12 -6.66 7.22 9.43
C ILE A 12 -5.31 7.01 10.11
N LEU A 13 -4.51 6.09 9.58
CA LEU A 13 -3.13 5.87 9.98
C LEU A 13 -2.21 6.53 8.95
N LEU A 14 -1.25 7.32 9.42
CA LEU A 14 -0.19 7.91 8.61
C LEU A 14 1.16 7.39 9.12
N PRO A 15 2.22 7.42 8.29
CA PRO A 15 3.56 7.05 8.75
C PRO A 15 3.97 7.90 9.95
N VAL A 16 4.50 7.25 10.98
CA VAL A 16 5.06 7.88 12.19
C VAL A 16 6.59 7.97 12.11
N ASP A 17 7.19 7.22 11.21
CA ASP A 17 8.60 7.24 10.83
C ASP A 17 8.78 6.95 9.34
N VAL A 18 9.91 7.38 8.78
CA VAL A 18 10.19 7.34 7.34
C VAL A 18 11.59 6.79 7.10
N THR A 19 11.74 5.95 6.09
CA THR A 19 13.04 5.58 5.53
C THR A 19 13.37 6.57 4.41
N TYR A 20 14.50 7.25 4.49
CA TYR A 20 14.87 8.34 3.61
C TYR A 20 16.31 8.20 3.11
N ALA A 21 16.62 8.91 2.02
CA ALA A 21 17.98 9.00 1.48
C ALA A 21 18.23 10.37 0.85
N ASP A 22 19.50 10.67 0.58
CA ASP A 22 19.97 11.91 -0.04
C ASP A 22 19.66 11.97 -1.55
N LYS A 23 19.40 10.82 -2.19
CA LYS A 23 19.08 10.72 -3.61
C LYS A 23 18.12 9.57 -3.92
N PHE A 24 17.44 9.68 -5.06
CA PHE A 24 16.58 8.63 -5.60
C PHE A 24 17.45 7.65 -6.41
N ASP A 25 17.99 6.64 -5.76
CA ASP A 25 18.95 5.69 -6.36
C ASP A 25 18.88 4.36 -5.61
N GLU A 26 18.94 3.24 -6.35
CA GLU A 26 18.90 1.90 -5.76
C GLU A 26 20.04 1.62 -4.77
N ASN A 27 21.19 2.28 -4.96
CA ASN A 27 22.40 2.14 -4.16
C ASN A 27 22.51 3.22 -3.07
N ALA A 28 21.50 4.10 -2.92
CA ALA A 28 21.50 5.07 -1.84
C ALA A 28 21.43 4.36 -0.47
N GLU A 29 22.11 4.92 0.52
CA GLU A 29 22.11 4.36 1.88
C GLU A 29 20.81 4.75 2.61
N PRO A 30 19.97 3.78 3.00
CA PRO A 30 18.72 4.07 3.69
C PRO A 30 18.98 4.52 5.13
N LYS A 31 18.44 5.67 5.50
CA LYS A 31 18.42 6.17 6.88
C LYS A 31 16.99 6.14 7.42
N ILE A 32 16.83 5.96 8.72
CA ILE A 32 15.52 5.94 9.38
C ILE A 32 15.38 7.23 10.19
N ALA A 33 14.28 7.94 10.00
CA ALA A 33 13.97 9.15 10.76
C ALA A 33 13.39 8.81 12.15
N GLU A 34 13.77 9.59 13.16
CA GLU A 34 13.13 9.55 14.48
C GLU A 34 11.81 10.35 14.47
N GLY A 35 10.92 10.02 13.55
CA GLY A 35 9.70 10.77 13.29
C GLY A 35 9.46 10.97 11.79
N ARG A 36 8.69 12.01 11.46
CA ARG A 36 8.40 12.37 10.05
C ARG A 36 9.34 13.41 9.47
N ASP A 37 10.14 14.05 10.31
CA ASP A 37 11.06 15.09 9.87
C ASP A 37 12.32 14.45 9.28
N ILE A 38 12.67 14.87 8.08
CA ILE A 38 13.88 14.48 7.36
C ILE A 38 14.65 15.74 6.97
N PRO A 39 15.97 15.65 6.73
CA PRO A 39 16.73 16.79 6.22
C PRO A 39 16.14 17.31 4.90
N SER A 40 16.20 18.63 4.68
CA SER A 40 15.55 19.30 3.53
C SER A 40 16.13 18.91 2.17
N ASP A 41 17.36 18.39 2.15
CA ASP A 41 18.07 17.89 0.97
C ASP A 41 17.90 16.37 0.78
N HIS A 42 17.11 15.71 1.62
CA HIS A 42 16.78 14.29 1.52
C HIS A 42 15.31 14.09 1.11
N GLN A 43 14.97 12.86 0.74
CA GLN A 43 13.61 12.46 0.37
C GLN A 43 13.22 11.14 1.04
N GLY A 44 11.95 11.03 1.44
CA GLY A 44 11.37 9.79 1.95
C GLY A 44 11.10 8.82 0.81
N LEU A 45 11.64 7.61 0.92
CA LEU A 45 11.59 6.59 -0.14
C LEU A 45 10.85 5.32 0.29
N ASP A 46 10.62 5.12 1.58
CA ASP A 46 9.80 4.04 2.13
C ASP A 46 9.28 4.44 3.51
N ILE A 47 8.28 3.73 4.02
CA ILE A 47 7.85 3.89 5.41
C ILE A 47 8.94 3.35 6.36
N GLY A 48 9.03 3.92 7.56
CA GLY A 48 9.92 3.40 8.59
C GLY A 48 9.37 2.14 9.27
N PRO A 49 10.20 1.45 10.08
CA PRO A 49 9.81 0.20 10.73
C PRO A 49 8.61 0.37 11.70
N LYS A 50 8.51 1.49 12.44
CA LYS A 50 7.39 1.69 13.37
C LYS A 50 6.06 1.85 12.64
N SER A 51 6.08 2.50 11.48
CA SER A 51 4.92 2.66 10.61
C SER A 51 4.52 1.34 9.98
N ALA A 52 5.50 0.54 9.55
CA ALA A 52 5.27 -0.80 9.01
C ALA A 52 4.59 -1.71 10.06
N ASP A 53 5.05 -1.67 11.31
CA ASP A 53 4.42 -2.41 12.42
C ASP A 53 3.00 -1.90 12.69
N LEU A 54 2.80 -0.58 12.79
CA LEU A 54 1.50 0.04 13.00
C LEU A 54 0.46 -0.37 11.95
N PHE A 55 0.85 -0.38 10.67
CA PHE A 55 -0.03 -0.77 9.59
C PHE A 55 -0.27 -2.27 9.57
N SER A 56 0.76 -3.08 9.84
CA SER A 56 0.63 -4.53 9.94
C SER A 56 -0.33 -4.94 11.05
N ASP A 57 -0.32 -4.25 12.20
CA ASP A 57 -1.23 -4.51 13.30
C ASP A 57 -2.68 -4.16 12.95
N ALA A 58 -2.90 -3.03 12.26
CA ALA A 58 -4.23 -2.68 11.76
C ALA A 58 -4.76 -3.71 10.74
N ILE A 59 -3.88 -4.25 9.89
CA ILE A 59 -4.23 -5.29 8.92
C ILE A 59 -4.66 -6.58 9.62
N LYS A 60 -3.98 -6.99 10.70
CA LYS A 60 -4.31 -8.23 11.45
C LYS A 60 -5.72 -8.20 12.06
N GLU A 61 -6.24 -7.02 12.37
CA GLU A 61 -7.59 -6.84 12.93
C GLU A 61 -8.68 -6.79 11.85
N ALA A 62 -8.31 -6.64 10.57
CA ALA A 62 -9.26 -6.47 9.48
C ALA A 62 -9.89 -7.81 9.05
N LYS A 63 -11.14 -7.73 8.57
CA LYS A 63 -11.84 -8.85 7.90
C LYS A 63 -11.75 -8.77 6.37
N THR A 64 -11.53 -7.56 5.85
CA THR A 64 -11.34 -7.26 4.44
C THR A 64 -10.28 -6.17 4.32
N VAL A 65 -9.33 -6.36 3.42
CA VAL A 65 -8.26 -5.38 3.13
C VAL A 65 -8.21 -5.16 1.63
N ILE A 66 -8.30 -3.90 1.22
CA ILE A 66 -8.08 -3.47 -0.17
C ILE A 66 -6.77 -2.68 -0.17
N TRP A 67 -5.83 -3.08 -1.03
CA TRP A 67 -4.53 -2.42 -1.14
C TRP A 67 -4.29 -1.92 -2.56
N ASN A 68 -4.01 -0.62 -2.67
CA ASN A 68 -3.69 0.07 -3.92
C ASN A 68 -2.58 1.11 -3.66
N GLY A 69 -1.36 0.75 -4.03
CA GLY A 69 -0.14 1.56 -3.99
C GLY A 69 0.91 0.96 -3.05
N PRO A 70 2.12 0.63 -3.52
CA PRO A 70 3.26 0.29 -2.66
C PRO A 70 3.54 1.35 -1.58
N MET A 71 4.26 0.97 -0.51
CA MET A 71 4.57 1.88 0.60
C MET A 71 5.82 2.74 0.38
N GLY A 72 6.64 2.33 -0.59
CA GLY A 72 7.89 2.96 -0.95
C GLY A 72 8.30 2.55 -2.35
N VAL A 73 9.53 2.92 -2.74
CA VAL A 73 10.16 2.57 -4.02
C VAL A 73 10.59 1.11 -3.99
N PHE A 74 9.61 0.21 -4.07
CA PHE A 74 9.80 -1.23 -3.84
C PHE A 74 10.70 -1.92 -4.89
N GLU A 75 10.91 -1.27 -6.03
CA GLU A 75 11.86 -1.69 -7.05
C GLU A 75 13.31 -1.64 -6.55
N PHE A 76 13.60 -0.80 -5.56
CA PHE A 76 14.90 -0.70 -4.92
C PHE A 76 14.91 -1.53 -3.65
N ALA A 77 15.77 -2.55 -3.57
CA ALA A 77 15.82 -3.47 -2.43
C ALA A 77 16.01 -2.75 -1.07
N ASN A 78 16.74 -1.63 -1.06
CA ASN A 78 16.95 -0.80 0.13
C ASN A 78 15.67 -0.08 0.62
N PHE A 79 14.66 0.09 -0.24
CA PHE A 79 13.43 0.85 -0.01
C PHE A 79 12.15 0.02 -0.24
N ALA A 80 12.27 -1.32 -0.17
CA ALA A 80 11.16 -2.25 -0.35
C ALA A 80 10.58 -2.79 0.97
N LYS A 81 11.20 -2.50 2.12
CA LYS A 81 10.90 -3.16 3.40
C LYS A 81 9.49 -2.89 3.90
N GLY A 82 9.01 -1.66 3.77
CA GLY A 82 7.65 -1.28 4.14
C GLY A 82 6.60 -1.96 3.28
N THR A 83 6.83 -2.00 1.96
CA THR A 83 5.98 -2.73 1.01
C THR A 83 5.94 -4.23 1.32
N ILE A 84 7.10 -4.84 1.63
CA ILE A 84 7.20 -6.24 2.06
C ILE A 84 6.41 -6.48 3.36
N ALA A 85 6.51 -5.58 4.34
CA ALA A 85 5.81 -5.72 5.61
C ALA A 85 4.29 -5.74 5.43
N VAL A 86 3.75 -4.80 4.63
CA VAL A 86 2.31 -4.75 4.32
C VAL A 86 1.87 -5.98 3.53
N ALA A 87 2.61 -6.36 2.48
CA ALA A 87 2.30 -7.56 1.69
C ALA A 87 2.32 -8.82 2.56
N LYS A 88 3.29 -8.94 3.47
CA LYS A 88 3.39 -10.06 4.41
C LYS A 88 2.20 -10.07 5.37
N ALA A 89 1.85 -8.94 5.98
CA ALA A 89 0.72 -8.84 6.89
C ALA A 89 -0.59 -9.23 6.22
N MET A 90 -0.80 -8.80 4.97
CA MET A 90 -1.95 -9.21 4.15
C MET A 90 -1.91 -10.70 3.82
N SER A 91 -0.73 -11.27 3.56
CA SER A 91 -0.60 -12.71 3.25
C SER A 91 -0.84 -13.63 4.45
N ASP A 92 -0.64 -13.12 5.67
CA ASP A 92 -0.74 -13.91 6.91
C ASP A 92 -2.11 -13.77 7.60
N VAL A 93 -2.90 -12.72 7.28
CA VAL A 93 -4.19 -12.46 7.92
C VAL A 93 -5.29 -13.39 7.39
N LYS A 94 -6.17 -13.83 8.29
CA LYS A 94 -7.40 -14.55 7.93
C LYS A 94 -8.51 -13.58 7.51
N ALA A 95 -8.30 -12.88 6.40
CA ALA A 95 -9.19 -11.87 5.85
C ALA A 95 -9.31 -12.02 4.32
N THR A 96 -10.31 -11.38 3.73
CA THR A 96 -10.35 -11.19 2.27
C THR A 96 -9.35 -10.10 1.89
N THR A 97 -8.33 -10.44 1.11
CA THR A 97 -7.30 -9.51 0.65
C THR A 97 -7.40 -9.25 -0.85
N ILE A 98 -7.57 -7.98 -1.21
CA ILE A 98 -7.80 -7.53 -2.59
C ILE A 98 -6.67 -6.60 -2.99
N ILE A 99 -5.93 -6.96 -4.03
CA ILE A 99 -4.91 -6.12 -4.64
C ILE A 99 -5.52 -5.37 -5.82
N GLY A 100 -5.47 -4.04 -5.77
CA GLY A 100 -5.90 -3.14 -6.83
C GLY A 100 -4.73 -2.38 -7.45
N GLY A 101 -4.81 -2.09 -8.74
CA GLY A 101 -3.80 -1.32 -9.48
C GLY A 101 -2.58 -2.12 -9.90
N GLY A 102 -1.97 -1.69 -11.02
CA GLY A 102 -0.86 -2.39 -11.67
C GLY A 102 0.38 -2.52 -10.77
N ASP A 103 0.77 -1.44 -10.09
CA ASP A 103 2.00 -1.41 -9.30
C ASP A 103 1.90 -2.30 -8.05
N SER A 104 0.72 -2.39 -7.42
CA SER A 104 0.53 -3.28 -6.26
C SER A 104 0.53 -4.74 -6.69
N ALA A 105 -0.09 -5.04 -7.83
CA ALA A 105 -0.04 -6.37 -8.43
C ALA A 105 1.39 -6.76 -8.80
N ALA A 106 2.17 -5.84 -9.36
CA ALA A 106 3.59 -6.05 -9.64
C ALA A 106 4.38 -6.30 -8.35
N ALA A 107 4.19 -5.46 -7.32
CA ALA A 107 4.88 -5.59 -6.04
C ALA A 107 4.63 -6.95 -5.38
N VAL A 108 3.38 -7.41 -5.24
CA VAL A 108 3.11 -8.72 -4.62
C VAL A 108 3.66 -9.88 -5.43
N ASN A 109 3.70 -9.77 -6.76
CA ASN A 109 4.24 -10.84 -7.61
C ASN A 109 5.77 -10.90 -7.55
N ILE A 110 6.45 -9.76 -7.69
CA ILE A 110 7.92 -9.66 -7.62
C ILE A 110 8.43 -10.10 -6.25
N LEU A 111 7.70 -9.75 -5.18
CA LEU A 111 8.08 -10.07 -3.80
C LEU A 111 7.60 -11.45 -3.34
N GLY A 112 6.93 -12.24 -4.20
CA GLY A 112 6.55 -13.63 -3.91
C GLY A 112 5.34 -13.81 -2.98
N PHE A 113 4.46 -12.81 -2.91
CA PHE A 113 3.21 -12.83 -2.13
C PHE A 113 1.95 -13.03 -2.97
N GLY A 114 2.05 -13.00 -4.30
CA GLY A 114 0.90 -13.04 -5.22
C GLY A 114 -0.08 -14.18 -4.94
N ASP A 115 0.41 -15.42 -4.86
CA ASP A 115 -0.41 -16.62 -4.62
C ASP A 115 -1.08 -16.67 -3.25
N LYS A 116 -0.73 -15.76 -2.33
CA LYS A 116 -1.29 -15.68 -0.98
C LYS A 116 -2.40 -14.64 -0.87
N MET A 117 -2.66 -13.86 -1.92
CA MET A 117 -3.72 -12.86 -1.93
C MET A 117 -5.06 -13.51 -2.32
N THR A 118 -6.16 -13.06 -1.73
CA THR A 118 -7.49 -13.62 -2.07
C THR A 118 -7.90 -13.26 -3.50
N HIS A 119 -7.60 -12.03 -3.92
CA HIS A 119 -7.86 -11.56 -5.28
C HIS A 119 -6.79 -10.57 -5.73
N ILE A 120 -6.27 -10.76 -6.95
CA ILE A 120 -5.43 -9.77 -7.63
C ILE A 120 -6.21 -9.28 -8.85
N SER A 121 -6.54 -7.99 -8.85
CA SER A 121 -7.29 -7.41 -9.96
C SER A 121 -6.40 -7.15 -11.16
N THR A 122 -6.80 -7.63 -12.33
CA THR A 122 -6.13 -7.36 -13.62
C THR A 122 -6.72 -6.16 -14.35
N GLY A 123 -7.70 -5.47 -13.76
CA GLY A 123 -8.39 -4.34 -14.39
C GLY A 123 -7.57 -3.04 -14.42
N GLY A 124 -6.43 -2.99 -13.71
CA GLY A 124 -5.58 -1.80 -13.65
C GLY A 124 -6.40 -0.56 -13.26
N GLY A 125 -6.44 0.43 -14.16
CA GLY A 125 -7.24 1.65 -13.97
C GLY A 125 -8.75 1.41 -13.83
N ALA A 126 -9.31 0.40 -14.51
CA ALA A 126 -10.74 0.09 -14.42
C ALA A 126 -11.13 -0.31 -12.98
N SER A 127 -10.25 -1.01 -12.26
CA SER A 127 -10.50 -1.39 -10.88
C SER A 127 -10.51 -0.18 -9.95
N LEU A 128 -9.67 0.83 -10.22
CA LEU A 128 -9.69 2.09 -9.46
C LEU A 128 -10.96 2.89 -9.77
N GLU A 129 -11.32 3.03 -11.05
CA GLU A 129 -12.55 3.74 -11.44
C GLU A 129 -13.81 3.09 -10.84
N PHE A 130 -13.84 1.76 -10.76
CA PHE A 130 -14.89 1.04 -10.07
C PHE A 130 -14.94 1.36 -8.57
N LEU A 131 -13.79 1.39 -7.89
CA LEU A 131 -13.69 1.73 -6.46
C LEU A 131 -14.01 3.22 -6.18
N GLU A 132 -13.79 4.10 -7.16
CA GLU A 132 -14.22 5.51 -7.12
C GLU A 132 -15.76 5.64 -7.24
N GLY A 133 -16.47 4.56 -7.57
CA GLY A 133 -17.92 4.55 -7.74
C GLY A 133 -18.38 5.02 -9.12
N LYS A 134 -17.50 5.02 -10.13
CA LYS A 134 -17.88 5.35 -11.51
C LYS A 134 -18.63 4.20 -12.15
N GLU A 135 -19.58 4.53 -13.02
CA GLU A 135 -20.14 3.55 -13.94
C GLU A 135 -19.12 3.23 -15.03
N LEU A 136 -18.77 1.95 -15.14
CA LEU A 136 -17.88 1.48 -16.19
C LEU A 136 -18.71 1.12 -17.43
N PRO A 137 -18.52 1.77 -18.60
CA PRO A 137 -19.37 1.56 -19.77
C PRO A 137 -19.48 0.09 -20.21
N GLY A 138 -18.38 -0.67 -20.08
CA GLY A 138 -18.34 -2.09 -20.41
C GLY A 138 -19.16 -2.97 -19.46
N ILE A 139 -19.34 -2.56 -18.20
CA ILE A 139 -20.19 -3.27 -17.23
C ILE A 139 -21.65 -2.86 -17.44
N THR A 140 -21.92 -1.57 -17.62
CA THR A 140 -23.29 -1.05 -17.83
C THR A 140 -23.95 -1.60 -19.10
N ALA A 141 -23.16 -1.95 -20.11
CA ALA A 141 -23.68 -2.56 -21.34
C ALA A 141 -24.13 -4.02 -21.18
N LEU A 142 -23.79 -4.69 -20.08
CA LEU A 142 -24.19 -6.07 -19.82
C LEU A 142 -25.66 -6.13 -19.40
N LYS A 143 -26.37 -7.17 -19.84
CA LYS A 143 -27.76 -7.41 -19.39
C LYS A 143 -27.76 -7.83 -17.93
N ASP A 144 -28.73 -7.32 -17.17
CA ASP A 144 -29.03 -7.82 -15.84
C ASP A 144 -29.32 -9.32 -15.88
N ARG A 145 -28.99 -9.99 -14.78
CA ARG A 145 -29.01 -11.44 -14.65
C ARG A 145 -30.42 -11.99 -14.46
#